data_AF-J9YV02-F1
#
_entry.id   AF-J9YV02-F1
#
_cell.length_a   1.000
_cell.length_b   1.000
_cell.length_c   1.000
_cell.angle_alpha   90.00
_cell.angle_beta   90.00
_cell.angle_gamma   90.00
#
_symmetry.space_group_name_H-M   'P 1'
#
loop_
_entity.id
_entity.type
_entity.pdbx_description
1 polymer ?
#
loop_
_entity_poly.entity_id
_entity_poly.type
_entity_poly.pdbx_seq_one_letter_code
_entity_poly.pdbx_strand_id
1 'polypeptide(L)'
;MKKKIAILGSTGSIGENTLKIIAKDKKNFTVELLSTNKNIIKIYKQAKRFQVKNLIIHNKQSFLNNKTFFKKKNKNISKCK
;
A
#
# COMPACT_ATOMS: atom_id res chain seq x y z
N MET A 1 10.96 20.01 3.48
CA MET A 1 9.59 19.46 3.58
C MET A 1 9.53 18.15 2.80
N LYS A 2 8.90 17.07 3.30
CA LYS A 2 8.85 15.78 2.58
C LYS A 2 7.79 15.79 1.48
N LYS A 3 8.11 15.22 0.32
CA LYS A 3 7.15 14.98 -0.78
C LYS A 3 6.23 13.82 -0.40
N LYS A 4 4.93 14.07 -0.47
CA LYS A 4 3.90 13.06 -0.22
C LYS A 4 3.54 12.37 -1.53
N ILE A 5 3.54 11.04 -1.54
CA ILE A 5 3.30 10.25 -2.75
C ILE A 5 2.32 9.11 -2.49
N ALA A 6 1.58 8.76 -3.55
CA ALA A 6 0.75 7.57 -3.62
C ALA A 6 1.32 6.64 -4.69
N ILE A 7 1.32 5.32 -4.44
CA ILE A 7 1.79 4.32 -5.40
C ILE A 7 0.64 3.39 -5.75
N LEU A 8 0.17 3.52 -6.99
CA LEU A 8 -0.85 2.65 -7.55
C LEU A 8 -0.19 1.40 -8.13
N GLY A 9 -0.57 0.21 -7.66
CA GLY A 9 0.07 -1.04 -8.07
C GLY A 9 1.43 -1.28 -7.39
N SER A 10 1.54 -1.01 -6.09
CA SER A 10 2.80 -1.12 -5.32
C SER A 10 3.39 -2.53 -5.27
N THR A 11 2.59 -3.55 -5.53
CA THR A 11 3.00 -4.96 -5.53
C THR A 11 3.45 -5.46 -6.90
N GLY A 12 3.39 -4.64 -7.94
CA GLY A 12 3.93 -4.94 -9.27
C GLY A 12 5.41 -4.59 -9.37
N SER A 13 6.07 -4.97 -10.47
CA SER A 13 7.52 -4.78 -10.65
C SER A 13 7.95 -3.31 -10.50
N ILE A 14 7.21 -2.38 -11.13
CA ILE A 14 7.48 -0.95 -11.02
C ILE A 14 7.28 -0.48 -9.57
N GLY A 15 6.14 -0.80 -8.96
CA GLY A 15 5.84 -0.41 -7.59
C GLY A 15 6.85 -0.92 -6.56
N GLU A 16 7.28 -2.18 -6.68
CA GLU A 16 8.30 -2.76 -5.80
C GLU A 16 9.67 -2.09 -5.98
N ASN A 17 10.08 -1.83 -7.21
CA ASN A 17 11.35 -1.14 -7.48
C ASN A 17 11.32 0.32 -7.02
N THR A 18 10.21 1.03 -7.25
CA THR A 18 9.98 2.38 -6.74
C THR A 18 10.06 2.41 -5.21
N LEU A 19 9.44 1.46 -4.52
CA LEU A 19 9.55 1.34 -3.05
C LEU A 19 10.98 1.04 -2.59
N LYS A 20 11.77 0.25 -3.33
CA LYS A 20 13.19 0.02 -3.00
C LYS A 20 14.00 1.31 -3.08
N ILE A 21 13.75 2.16 -4.09
CA ILE A 21 14.42 3.46 -4.24
C ILE A 21 13.99 4.41 -3.11
N ILE A 22 12.68 4.53 -2.85
CA ILE A 22 12.15 5.35 -1.75
C ILE A 22 12.68 4.89 -0.38
N ALA A 23 12.90 3.59 -0.19
CA ALA A 23 13.47 3.09 1.05
C ALA A 23 14.90 3.57 1.31
N LYS A 24 15.66 3.89 0.25
CA LYS A 24 17.00 4.51 0.35
C LYS A 24 16.90 6.01 0.61
N ASP A 25 15.81 6.65 0.18
CA ASP A 25 15.56 8.09 0.34
C ASP A 25 14.31 8.42 1.19
N LYS A 26 14.28 7.94 2.43
CA LYS A 26 13.16 8.22 3.37
C LYS A 26 13.14 9.66 3.88
N LYS A 27 14.21 10.43 3.67
CA LYS A 27 14.31 11.82 4.11
C LYS A 27 13.47 12.74 3.22
N ASN A 28 13.41 12.44 1.92
CA ASN A 28 12.70 13.29 0.96
C ASN A 28 11.25 12.85 0.71
N PHE A 29 10.89 11.60 0.96
CA PHE A 29 9.58 11.06 0.60
C PHE A 29 8.80 10.47 1.78
N THR A 30 7.49 10.68 1.75
CA THR A 30 6.50 10.01 2.61
C THR A 30 5.47 9.34 1.72
N VAL A 31 5.30 8.02 1.89
CA VAL A 31 4.25 7.28 1.17
C VAL A 31 2.95 7.38 1.97
N GLU A 32 1.91 7.94 1.37
CA GLU A 32 0.61 8.12 2.05
C GLU A 32 -0.43 7.07 1.64
N LEU A 33 -0.27 6.45 0.47
CA LEU A 33 -1.19 5.45 -0.06
C LEU A 33 -0.48 4.40 -0.91
N LEU A 34 -0.90 3.14 -0.76
CA LEU A 34 -0.50 2.02 -1.62
C LEU A 34 -1.74 1.36 -2.21
N SER A 35 -1.67 0.91 -3.46
CA SER A 35 -2.71 0.05 -4.04
C SER A 35 -2.18 -1.28 -4.58
N THR A 36 -3.04 -2.30 -4.57
CA THR A 36 -2.80 -3.60 -5.23
C THR A 36 -4.06 -4.10 -5.90
N ASN A 37 -3.90 -5.01 -6.86
CA ASN A 37 -5.03 -5.74 -7.40
C ASN A 37 -5.47 -6.86 -6.44
N LYS A 38 -4.61 -7.88 -6.25
CA LYS A 38 -4.93 -9.11 -5.48
C LYS A 38 -3.89 -9.46 -4.40
N ASN A 39 -2.71 -8.84 -4.38
CA ASN A 39 -1.57 -9.30 -3.58
C ASN A 39 -1.60 -8.76 -2.13
N ILE A 40 -2.51 -9.30 -1.32
CA ILE A 40 -2.79 -8.84 0.05
C ILE A 40 -1.60 -8.96 1.00
N ILE A 41 -0.88 -10.09 0.95
CA ILE A 41 0.27 -10.33 1.83
C ILE A 41 1.38 -9.31 1.54
N LYS A 42 1.68 -9.06 0.25
CA LYS A 42 2.72 -8.12 -0.15
C LYS A 42 2.36 -6.68 0.22
N ILE A 43 1.13 -6.23 -0.10
CA ILE A 43 0.73 -4.85 0.23
C ILE A 43 0.74 -4.61 1.75
N TYR A 44 0.35 -5.61 2.56
CA TYR A 44 0.42 -5.50 4.02
C TYR A 44 1.85 -5.36 4.53
N LYS A 45 2.79 -6.16 4.02
CA LYS A 45 4.22 -6.05 4.36
C LYS A 45 4.78 -4.67 3.99
N GLN A 46 4.42 -4.16 2.82
CA GLN A 46 4.81 -2.82 2.38
C GLN A 46 4.20 -1.73 3.29
N ALA A 47 2.91 -1.83 3.60
CA ALA A 47 2.20 -0.90 4.47
C ALA A 47 2.77 -0.86 5.91
N LYS A 48 3.28 -1.98 6.41
CA LYS A 48 3.99 -2.03 7.70
C LYS A 48 5.36 -1.37 7.59
N ARG A 49 6.13 -1.70 6.54
CA ARG A 49 7.49 -1.15 6.31
C ARG A 49 7.51 0.38 6.15
N PHE A 50 6.52 0.93 5.45
CA PHE A 50 6.44 2.37 5.17
C PHE A 50 5.42 3.11 6.06
N GLN A 51 4.87 2.43 7.07
CA GLN A 51 3.88 2.99 8.01
C GLN A 51 2.63 3.60 7.32
N VAL A 52 2.30 3.13 6.11
CA VAL A 52 1.17 3.63 5.30
C VAL A 52 -0.15 3.17 5.90
N LYS A 53 -1.06 4.10 6.23
CA LYS A 53 -2.38 3.76 6.78
C LYS A 53 -3.43 3.47 5.69
N ASN A 54 -3.33 4.12 4.53
CA ASN A 54 -4.34 4.06 3.48
C ASN A 54 -3.96 3.04 2.40
N LEU A 55 -4.79 2.03 2.20
CA LEU A 55 -4.60 0.98 1.20
C LEU A 55 -5.80 0.88 0.27
N ILE A 56 -5.55 0.70 -1.03
CA ILE A 56 -6.59 0.43 -2.02
C ILE A 56 -6.43 -0.99 -2.55
N ILE A 57 -7.52 -1.76 -2.53
CA ILE A 57 -7.57 -3.10 -3.13
C ILE A 57 -8.57 -3.04 -4.28
N HIS A 58 -8.09 -3.23 -5.51
CA HIS A 58 -8.95 -3.13 -6.70
C HIS A 58 -9.83 -4.39 -6.88
N ASN A 59 -9.31 -5.58 -6.59
CA ASN A 59 -10.10 -6.80 -6.76
C ASN A 59 -11.19 -6.91 -5.68
N LYS A 60 -12.46 -6.96 -6.11
CA LYS A 60 -13.63 -7.05 -5.23
C LYS A 60 -13.57 -8.26 -4.29
N GLN A 61 -13.28 -9.45 -4.80
CA GLN A 61 -13.23 -10.66 -3.98
C GLN A 61 -12.12 -10.59 -2.94
N SER A 62 -10.93 -10.18 -3.36
CA SER A 62 -9.77 -10.00 -2.49
C SER A 62 -10.03 -8.97 -1.39
N PHE A 63 -10.73 -7.87 -1.70
CA PHE A 63 -11.15 -6.87 -0.72
C PHE A 63 -12.13 -7.45 0.29
N LEU A 64 -13.20 -8.12 -0.17
CA LEU A 64 -14.23 -8.68 0.70
C LEU A 64 -13.65 -9.72 1.66
N ASN A 65 -12.83 -10.65 1.14
CA ASN A 65 -12.20 -11.71 1.94
C ASN A 65 -11.25 -11.18 3.03
N ASN A 66 -10.69 -9.97 2.85
CA ASN A 66 -9.65 -9.43 3.74
C ASN A 66 -10.07 -8.17 4.49
N LYS A 67 -11.33 -7.74 4.37
CA LYS A 67 -11.83 -6.49 4.98
C LYS A 67 -11.68 -6.48 6.50
N THR A 68 -12.02 -7.59 7.14
CA THR A 68 -11.91 -7.75 8.60
C THR A 68 -10.45 -7.80 9.06
N PHE A 69 -9.57 -8.46 8.29
CA PHE A 69 -8.14 -8.55 8.56
C PHE A 69 -7.49 -7.16 8.66
N PHE A 70 -7.75 -6.28 7.70
CA PHE A 70 -7.14 -4.93 7.71
C PHE A 70 -7.74 -4.01 8.77
N LYS A 71 -9.05 -4.12 9.05
CA LYS A 71 -9.69 -3.38 10.16
C LYS A 71 -9.04 -3.70 11.51
N LYS A 72 -8.81 -4.99 11.80
CA LYS A 72 -8.11 -5.44 13.03
C LYS A 72 -6.68 -4.89 13.16
N LYS A 73 -6.07 -4.46 12.05
CA LYS A 73 -4.69 -3.94 12.01
C LYS A 73 -4.63 -2.40 11.89
N ASN A 74 -5.74 -1.70 12.16
CA ASN A 74 -5.84 -0.23 12.09
C ASN A 74 -5.40 0.34 10.73
N LYS A 75 -5.75 -0.33 9.63
CA LYS A 75 -5.51 0.14 8.26
C LYS A 75 -6.83 0.60 7.63
N ASN A 76 -6.81 1.77 6.99
CA ASN A 76 -7.91 2.29 6.21
C ASN A 76 -7.87 1.59 4.85
N ILE A 77 -8.90 0.82 4.54
CA ILE A 77 -9.00 0.15 3.24
C ILE A 77 -10.18 0.69 2.43
N SER A 78 -9.90 0.99 1.17
CA SER A 78 -10.92 1.43 0.22
C SER A 78 -10.92 0.51 -1.00
N LYS A 79 -12.11 0.31 -1.55
CA LYS A 79 -12.29 -0.36 -2.84
C LYS A 79 -12.23 0.70 -3.94
N CYS A 80 -11.52 0.42 -5.03
CA CYS A 80 -11.63 1.24 -6.23
C CYS A 80 -12.98 0.93 -6.92
N LYS A 81 -13.75 1.97 -7.28
CA LYS A 81 -15.02 1.82 -8.00
C LYS A 81 -14.79 1.28 -9.39
#